data_AF-A0A7S1VNF3-F1
#
_entry.id   AF-A0A7S1VNF3-F1
#
_cell.length_a   1.000
_cell.length_b   1.000
_cell.length_c   1.000
_cell.angle_alpha   90.00
_cell.angle_beta   90.00
_cell.angle_gamma   90.00
#
_symmetry.space_group_name_H-M   'P 1'
#
loop_
_entity.id
_entity.type
_entity.pdbx_description
1 polymer ?
#
loop_
_entity_poly.entity_id
_entity_poly.type
_entity_poly.pdbx_seq_one_letter_code
_entity_poly.pdbx_strand_id
1 'polypeptide(L)'
;GGAKVSPAVVEDALRAELPGPLVIVAFPVPHAELEETVGVAVEGAVDEAAVRAAAERVLPRDRRPERIVVVAPGALPRTGTGKVIRLTLAAVLGVKAVTKEEALQSASSLQAAAASPGTGVADLRRLL
;
A
#
# COMPACT_ATOMS: atom_id res chain seq x y z
N GLY A 1 -4.19 -18.29 4.03
CA GLY A 1 -4.28 -18.07 5.50
C GLY A 1 -5.73 -18.02 5.91
N GLY A 2 -6.18 -18.84 6.87
CA GLY A 2 -7.61 -19.11 7.15
C GLY A 2 -8.48 -17.97 7.70
N ALA A 3 -8.03 -16.72 7.63
CA ALA A 3 -8.81 -15.55 8.03
C ALA A 3 -9.58 -14.99 6.84
N LYS A 4 -10.92 -14.91 6.94
CA LYS A 4 -11.75 -14.22 5.95
C LYS A 4 -11.56 -12.71 6.09
N VAL A 5 -10.73 -12.12 5.24
CA VAL A 5 -10.59 -10.65 5.17
C VAL A 5 -11.60 -10.12 4.17
N SER A 6 -12.57 -9.33 4.66
CA SER A 6 -13.48 -8.60 3.78
C SER A 6 -12.76 -7.38 3.20
N PRO A 7 -12.71 -7.21 1.87
CA PRO A 7 -12.10 -6.03 1.24
C PRO A 7 -12.64 -4.70 1.77
N ALA A 8 -13.94 -4.64 2.08
CA ALA A 8 -14.59 -3.43 2.61
C ALA A 8 -13.94 -2.95 3.92
N VAL A 9 -13.56 -3.86 4.82
CA VAL A 9 -12.94 -3.50 6.10
C VAL A 9 -11.60 -2.77 5.89
N VAL A 10 -10.82 -3.20 4.90
CA VAL A 10 -9.54 -2.58 4.55
C VAL A 10 -9.77 -1.23 3.87
N GLU A 11 -10.73 -1.18 2.93
CA GLU A 11 -11.10 0.06 2.22
C GLU A 11 -11.60 1.15 3.18
N ASP A 12 -12.51 0.81 4.09
CA ASP A 12 -13.09 1.74 5.06
C ASP A 12 -12.07 2.25 6.08
N ALA A 13 -11.23 1.36 6.62
CA ALA A 13 -10.20 1.73 7.58
C ALA A 13 -9.17 2.71 6.97
N LEU A 14 -8.76 2.47 5.73
CA LEU A 14 -7.84 3.38 5.02
C LEU A 14 -8.51 4.69 4.63
N ARG A 15 -9.79 4.66 4.25
CA ARG A 15 -10.56 5.86 3.91
C ARG A 15 -10.72 6.81 5.10
N ALA A 16 -10.87 6.27 6.31
CA ALA A 16 -10.97 7.07 7.52
C ALA A 16 -9.67 7.81 7.86
N GLU A 17 -8.53 7.31 7.38
CA GLU A 17 -7.21 7.81 7.76
C GLU A 17 -6.52 8.69 6.72
N LEU A 18 -6.79 8.44 5.44
CA LEU A 18 -6.13 9.15 4.35
C LEU A 18 -6.90 10.42 3.95
N PRO A 19 -6.22 11.57 3.82
CA PRO A 19 -6.88 12.81 3.43
C PRO A 19 -7.25 12.83 1.94
N GLY A 20 -8.43 13.38 1.64
CA GLY A 20 -8.86 13.70 0.28
C GLY A 20 -9.80 12.66 -0.36
N PRO A 21 -10.36 12.98 -1.55
CA PRO A 21 -11.24 12.06 -2.28
C PRO A 21 -10.41 10.96 -2.94
N LEU A 22 -10.14 9.89 -2.18
CA LEU A 22 -9.41 8.72 -2.66
C LEU A 22 -10.37 7.60 -3.06
N VAL A 23 -10.09 6.95 -4.18
CA VAL A 23 -10.72 5.67 -4.53
C VAL A 23 -9.79 4.56 -4.06
N ILE A 24 -10.18 3.91 -2.98
CA ILE A 24 -9.43 2.82 -2.37
C ILE A 24 -10.13 1.51 -2.72
N VAL A 25 -9.37 0.56 -3.26
CA VAL A 25 -9.88 -0.74 -3.68
C VAL A 25 -8.96 -1.81 -3.15
N ALA A 26 -9.48 -2.68 -2.28
CA ALA A 26 -8.77 -3.87 -1.83
C ALA A 26 -9.07 -5.04 -2.80
N PHE A 27 -8.04 -5.82 -3.09
CA PHE A 27 -8.11 -6.95 -4.02
C PHE A 27 -7.22 -8.10 -3.54
N PRO A 28 -7.60 -9.36 -3.83
CA PRO A 28 -6.75 -10.51 -3.51
C PRO A 28 -5.51 -10.48 -4.41
N VAL A 29 -4.35 -10.72 -3.79
CA VAL A 29 -3.07 -10.88 -4.48
C VAL A 29 -2.62 -12.32 -4.28
N PRO A 30 -2.26 -13.06 -5.35
CA PRO A 30 -1.76 -14.41 -5.21
C PRO A 30 -0.50 -14.44 -4.32
N HIS A 31 -0.47 -15.35 -3.35
CA HIS A 31 0.67 -15.54 -2.46
C HIS A 31 1.12 -17.01 -2.47
N ALA A 32 2.42 -17.24 -2.67
CA ALA A 32 2.96 -18.59 -2.91
C ALA A 32 2.68 -19.60 -1.77
N GLU A 33 2.74 -19.16 -0.50
CA GLU A 33 2.51 -20.04 0.66
C GLU A 33 1.13 -19.89 1.33
N LEU A 34 0.43 -18.77 1.13
CA LEU A 34 -0.83 -18.46 1.82
C LEU A 34 -2.05 -18.57 0.90
N GLU A 35 -1.82 -18.99 -0.34
CA GLU A 35 -2.74 -18.96 -1.49
C GLU A 35 -3.06 -17.52 -1.93
N GLU A 36 -3.54 -16.68 -1.01
CA GLU A 36 -3.88 -15.28 -1.26
C GLU A 36 -3.45 -14.36 -0.09
N THR A 37 -3.06 -13.14 -0.42
CA THR A 37 -2.84 -12.02 0.51
C THR A 37 -3.64 -10.79 0.05
N VAL A 38 -3.62 -9.70 0.83
CA VAL A 38 -4.35 -8.46 0.53
C VAL A 38 -3.45 -7.48 -0.22
N GLY A 39 -3.94 -7.01 -1.37
CA GLY A 39 -3.43 -5.84 -2.07
C GLY A 39 -4.40 -4.68 -1.97
N VAL A 40 -3.88 -3.46 -2.04
CA VAL A 40 -4.68 -2.23 -2.10
C VAL A 40 -4.22 -1.37 -3.26
N ALA A 41 -5.16 -0.91 -4.08
CA ALA A 41 -4.95 0.11 -5.07
C ALA A 41 -5.61 1.41 -4.60
N VAL A 42 -4.89 2.52 -4.70
CA VAL A 42 -5.39 3.85 -4.34
C VAL A 42 -5.27 4.79 -5.53
N GLU A 43 -6.40 5.34 -5.95
CA GLU A 43 -6.47 6.39 -6.96
C GLU A 43 -6.54 7.75 -6.26
N GLY A 44 -5.56 8.62 -6.52
CA GLY A 44 -5.54 9.98 -6.00
C GLY A 44 -4.16 10.49 -5.63
N ALA A 45 -4.11 11.69 -5.05
CA ALA A 45 -2.87 12.34 -4.63
C ALA A 45 -2.44 11.87 -3.24
N VAL A 46 -1.87 10.65 -3.17
CA VAL A 46 -1.34 10.07 -1.93
C VAL A 46 -0.11 9.24 -2.24
N ASP A 47 0.87 9.26 -1.35
CA ASP A 47 2.08 8.44 -1.52
C ASP A 47 1.90 7.03 -0.97
N GLU A 48 2.55 6.04 -1.59
CA GLU A 48 2.49 4.64 -1.13
C GLU A 48 2.90 4.50 0.35
N ALA A 49 3.92 5.26 0.77
CA ALA A 49 4.39 5.28 2.15
C ALA A 49 3.31 5.78 3.14
N ALA A 50 2.51 6.76 2.75
CA ALA A 50 1.41 7.27 3.57
C ALA A 50 0.29 6.22 3.70
N VAL A 51 -0.05 5.53 2.60
CA VAL A 51 -1.03 4.43 2.62
C VAL A 51 -0.54 3.28 3.50
N ARG A 52 0.74 2.93 3.43
CA ARG A 52 1.36 1.88 4.25
C ARG A 52 1.33 2.24 5.74
N ALA A 53 1.75 3.46 6.09
CA ALA A 53 1.74 3.95 7.46
C ALA A 53 0.32 4.01 8.04
N ALA A 54 -0.67 4.43 7.23
CA ALA A 54 -2.07 4.37 7.62
C ALA A 54 -2.50 2.92 7.90
N ALA A 55 -2.21 1.99 6.99
CA ALA A 55 -2.54 0.58 7.15
C ALA A 55 -1.93 -0.04 8.41
N GLU A 56 -0.67 0.26 8.71
CA GLU A 56 0.01 -0.28 9.89
C GLU A 56 -0.61 0.19 11.21
N ARG A 57 -1.13 1.42 11.22
CA ARG A 57 -1.73 2.06 12.40
C ARG A 57 -3.15 1.54 12.68
N VAL A 58 -3.93 1.22 11.65
CA VAL A 58 -5.35 0.88 11.81
C VAL A 58 -5.71 -0.57 11.50
N LEU A 59 -4.82 -1.32 10.82
CA LEU A 59 -5.07 -2.73 10.49
C LEU A 59 -4.17 -3.68 11.30
N PRO A 60 -4.75 -4.80 11.81
CA PRO A 60 -3.98 -5.86 12.41
C PRO A 60 -3.09 -6.54 11.36
N ARG A 61 -1.99 -7.16 11.80
CA ARG A 61 -0.92 -7.65 10.91
C ARG A 61 -1.40 -8.58 9.80
N ASP A 62 -2.40 -9.41 10.08
CA ASP A 62 -3.02 -10.37 9.15
C ASP A 62 -3.90 -9.72 8.06
N ARG A 63 -4.17 -8.41 8.16
CA ARG A 63 -5.01 -7.65 7.22
C ARG A 63 -4.28 -6.50 6.57
N ARG A 64 -3.01 -6.31 6.90
CA ARG A 64 -2.19 -5.26 6.29
C ARG A 64 -1.92 -5.61 4.83
N PRO A 65 -2.08 -4.66 3.90
CA PRO A 65 -1.79 -4.90 2.50
C PRO A 65 -0.29 -5.11 2.31
N GLU A 66 0.09 -6.25 1.74
CA GLU A 66 1.47 -6.53 1.37
C GLU A 66 1.86 -5.81 0.08
N ARG A 67 0.88 -5.57 -0.80
CA ARG A 67 1.05 -4.79 -2.03
C ARG A 67 0.18 -3.56 -2.00
N ILE A 68 0.79 -2.41 -2.28
CA ILE A 68 0.12 -1.12 -2.38
C ILE A 68 0.47 -0.56 -3.76
N VAL A 69 -0.54 -0.10 -4.50
CA VAL A 69 -0.36 0.52 -5.81
C VAL A 69 -1.08 1.86 -5.79
N VAL A 70 -0.34 2.95 -5.96
CA VAL A 70 -0.92 4.27 -6.15
C VAL A 70 -1.00 4.56 -7.64
N VAL A 71 -2.17 4.97 -8.12
CA VAL A 71 -2.41 5.30 -9.52
C VAL A 71 -2.98 6.71 -9.69
N ALA A 72 -2.73 7.30 -10.85
CA ALA A 72 -3.27 8.61 -11.20
C ALA A 72 -4.82 8.58 -11.27
N PRO A 73 -5.50 9.73 -11.05
CA PRO A 73 -6.95 9.84 -11.21
C PRO A 73 -7.44 9.29 -12.55
N GLY A 74 -8.48 8.45 -12.51
CA GLY A 74 -9.06 7.78 -13.68
C GLY A 74 -8.33 6.53 -14.18
N ALA A 75 -7.20 6.12 -13.57
CA ALA A 75 -6.42 4.98 -14.04
C ALA A 75 -6.94 3.61 -13.57
N LEU A 76 -7.83 3.55 -12.56
CA LEU A 76 -8.43 2.27 -12.17
C LEU A 76 -9.43 1.79 -13.23
N PRO A 77 -9.37 0.51 -13.65
CA PRO A 77 -10.28 -0.04 -14.65
C PRO A 77 -11.70 -0.08 -14.09
N ARG A 78 -12.65 0.54 -14.81
CA ARG A 78 -14.07 0.62 -14.42
C ARG A 78 -14.95 -0.15 -15.40
N THR A 79 -16.06 -0.69 -14.91
CA THR A 79 -17.15 -1.21 -15.74
C THR A 79 -17.82 -0.05 -16.51
N GLY A 80 -18.63 -0.36 -17.52
CA GLY A 80 -19.46 0.64 -18.20
C GLY A 80 -20.43 1.41 -17.29
N THR A 81 -20.58 0.98 -16.03
CA THR A 81 -21.36 1.65 -14.97
C THR A 81 -20.50 2.44 -13.97
N GLY A 82 -19.19 2.57 -14.22
CA GLY A 82 -18.28 3.36 -13.39
C GLY A 82 -17.74 2.64 -12.14
N LYS A 83 -18.08 1.37 -11.92
CA LYS A 83 -17.58 0.58 -10.77
C LYS A 83 -16.21 0.00 -11.07
N VAL A 84 -15.29 0.01 -10.09
CA VAL A 84 -13.96 -0.58 -10.27
C VAL A 84 -14.04 -2.10 -10.39
N ILE A 85 -13.32 -2.67 -11.37
CA ILE A 85 -13.29 -4.12 -11.64
C ILE A 85 -12.20 -4.76 -10.76
N ARG A 86 -12.60 -5.35 -9.64
CA ARG A 86 -11.68 -5.96 -8.65
C ARG A 86 -10.96 -7.21 -9.17
N LEU A 87 -11.65 -8.08 -9.91
CA LEU A 87 -11.13 -9.41 -10.29
C LEU A 87 -9.92 -9.35 -11.24
N THR A 88 -9.87 -8.34 -12.11
CA THR A 88 -8.77 -8.17 -13.07
C THR A 88 -7.72 -7.17 -12.60
N LEU A 89 -7.89 -6.58 -11.41
CA LEU A 89 -7.08 -5.46 -10.96
C LEU A 89 -5.61 -5.84 -10.81
N ALA A 90 -5.31 -7.00 -10.21
CA ALA A 90 -3.94 -7.48 -10.05
C ALA A 90 -3.21 -7.63 -11.40
N ALA A 91 -3.89 -8.20 -12.40
CA ALA A 91 -3.34 -8.38 -13.75
C ALA A 91 -3.15 -7.04 -14.48
N VAL A 92 -4.14 -6.14 -14.40
CA VAL A 92 -4.09 -4.82 -15.04
C VAL A 92 -3.02 -3.93 -14.41
N LEU A 93 -2.82 -4.01 -13.09
CA LEU A 93 -1.81 -3.25 -12.37
C LEU A 93 -0.42 -3.91 -12.39
N GLY A 94 -0.26 -5.06 -13.07
CA GLY A 94 1.01 -5.77 -13.16
C GLY A 94 1.52 -6.35 -11.82
N VAL A 95 0.63 -6.55 -10.85
CA VAL A 95 0.97 -7.11 -9.55
C VAL A 95 1.26 -8.60 -9.71
N LYS A 96 2.52 -8.97 -9.53
CA LYS A 96 2.97 -10.37 -9.53
C LYS A 96 2.69 -11.04 -8.19
N ALA A 97 2.64 -12.37 -8.21
CA ALA A 97 2.48 -13.18 -7.00
C ALA A 97 3.58 -12.84 -5.98
N VAL A 98 3.20 -12.71 -4.71
CA VAL A 98 4.14 -12.40 -3.63
C VAL A 98 4.73 -13.70 -3.09
N THR A 99 6.06 -13.75 -3.03
CA THR A 99 6.79 -14.77 -2.29
C THR A 99 7.09 -14.29 -0.87
N LYS A 100 7.20 -15.20 0.11
CA LYS A 100 7.51 -14.83 1.52
C LYS A 100 8.82 -14.07 1.68
N GLU A 101 9.80 -14.32 0.80
CA GLU A 101 11.03 -13.55 0.75
C GLU A 101 10.77 -12.09 0.37
N GLU A 102 9.92 -11.82 -0.63
CA GLU A 102 9.51 -10.46 -1.00
C GLU A 102 8.61 -9.80 0.06
N ALA A 103 7.76 -10.57 0.75
CA ALA A 103 6.94 -10.06 1.86
C ALA A 103 7.82 -9.64 3.05
N LEU A 104 8.82 -10.46 3.41
CA LEU A 104 9.80 -10.11 4.44
C LEU A 104 10.73 -8.96 4.00
N GLN A 105 11.14 -8.91 2.73
CA GLN A 105 11.96 -7.83 2.19
C GLN A 105 11.19 -6.51 2.11
N SER A 106 9.90 -6.53 1.79
CA SER A 106 9.04 -5.33 1.85
C SER A 106 8.90 -4.79 3.28
N ALA A 107 8.91 -5.68 4.28
CA ALA A 107 8.96 -5.30 5.69
C ALA A 107 10.37 -4.85 6.15
N SER A 108 11.44 -5.42 5.58
CA SER A 108 12.83 -5.18 5.99
C SER A 108 13.48 -3.98 5.29
N SER A 109 13.05 -3.63 4.07
CA SER A 109 13.57 -2.48 3.30
C SER A 109 13.29 -1.13 3.98
N LEU A 110 12.34 -1.09 4.93
CA LEU A 110 12.04 0.06 5.78
C LEU A 110 13.13 0.34 6.83
N GLN A 111 14.00 -0.62 7.20
CA GLN A 111 15.06 -0.37 8.18
C GLN A 111 16.22 0.44 7.58
N ALA A 112 16.41 0.40 6.25
CA ALA A 112 17.52 1.07 5.58
C ALA A 112 17.22 2.55 5.23
N ALA A 113 15.96 2.89 4.93
CA ALA A 113 15.60 4.28 4.57
C ALA A 113 15.50 5.23 5.77
N ALA A 114 15.35 4.71 7.00
CA ALA A 114 15.33 5.50 8.24
C ALA A 114 16.73 5.78 8.81
N ALA A 115 17.81 5.27 8.19
CA ALA A 115 19.20 5.48 8.60
C ALA A 115 19.95 6.38 7.61
N SER A 116 19.54 7.64 7.50
CA SER A 116 20.40 8.71 6.99
C SER A 116 20.13 9.99 7.77
N PRO A 117 20.87 10.27 8.86
CA PRO A 117 20.87 11.60 9.44
C PRO A 117 21.74 12.53 8.58
N GLY A 118 21.07 13.44 7.88
CA GLY A 118 21.47 14.84 7.77
C GLY A 118 22.72 15.17 6.94
N THR A 119 22.53 15.38 5.65
CA THR A 119 23.35 16.34 4.90
C THR A 119 22.90 17.75 5.27
N GLY A 120 23.75 18.49 5.99
CA GLY A 120 23.93 19.94 5.83
C GLY A 120 23.06 20.88 6.68
N VAL A 121 23.61 21.35 7.79
CA VAL A 121 23.48 22.77 8.19
C VAL A 121 24.84 23.29 8.68
N ALA A 122 25.39 24.20 7.87
CA ALA A 122 26.19 25.36 8.23
C ALA A 122 27.39 25.18 9.18
N ASP A 123 28.54 25.08 8.54
CA ASP A 123 29.75 25.84 8.85
C ASP A 123 29.41 27.29 9.26
N LEU A 124 29.61 27.66 10.53
CA LEU A 124 29.94 29.02 10.97
C LEU A 124 30.32 29.02 12.46
N ARG A 125 31.63 29.03 12.77
CA ARG A 125 32.25 29.71 13.92
C ARG A 125 33.78 29.54 13.90
N ARG A 126 34.41 30.25 12.96
CA ARG A 126 35.66 30.97 13.23
C ARG A 126 35.28 32.34 13.82
N LEU A 127 36.15 32.86 14.71
CA LEU A 127 36.07 34.14 15.44
C LEU A 127 35.34 34.05 16.80
N LEU A 128 36.06 33.62 17.84
CA LEU A 128 36.86 34.48 18.74
C LEU A 128 37.76 33.60 19.62
#